data_AF-A0A6M4BVC9-F1
#
_entry.id   AF-A0A6M4BVC9-F1
#
_cell.length_a   1.000
_cell.length_b   1.000
_cell.length_c   1.000
_cell.angle_alpha   90.00
_cell.angle_beta   90.00
_cell.angle_gamma   90.00
#
_symmetry.space_group_name_H-M   'P 1'
#
loop_
_entity.id
_entity.type
_entity.pdbx_description
1 polymer ?
#
loop_
_entity_poly.entity_id
_entity_poly.type
_entity_poly.pdbx_seq_one_letter_code
_entity_poly.pdbx_strand_id
1 'polypeptide(L)'
;EQGLRMKKLLVKAIVGLVYRNCITTPEDFTMVEFIIKHCGYEGPPNAQKYEISDLHDTCKSSLILMCNTVTSIRSQLRNLLLTALTVDEFTGSMATVSHCLTSLLQNNSDVIAGEPTEKELELKCSPDLVFVRCLTHIVDPDEQDRNKNLLVFLEEYSGDVHNNLKNSWTVEIQRLLKFVDKSESKEQWHGMLLDVLVSAIEQVNSNKWVEIIATLLSQQVLSKKQSP
;
A
#
# COMPACT_ATOMS: atom_id res chain seq x y z
N GLU A 1 2.44 -20.31 -20.26
CA GLU A 1 3.75 -20.08 -20.92
C GLU A 1 3.85 -18.79 -21.76
N GLN A 2 3.42 -18.70 -23.04
CA GLN A 2 3.74 -17.52 -23.91
C GLN A 2 3.25 -16.17 -23.35
N GLY A 3 2.05 -16.12 -22.75
CA GLY A 3 1.49 -14.89 -22.18
C GLY A 3 2.27 -14.36 -20.95
N LEU A 4 2.71 -15.26 -20.05
CA LEU A 4 3.48 -14.86 -18.85
C LEU A 4 4.88 -14.37 -19.23
N ARG A 5 5.52 -15.02 -20.21
CA ARG A 5 6.80 -14.55 -20.75
C ARG A 5 6.68 -13.16 -21.36
N MET A 6 5.60 -12.88 -22.09
CA MET A 6 5.35 -11.55 -22.66
C MET A 6 5.15 -10.50 -21.56
N LYS A 7 4.37 -10.80 -20.51
CA LYS A 7 4.19 -9.90 -19.37
C LYS A 7 5.53 -9.53 -18.72
N LYS A 8 6.43 -10.50 -18.50
CA LYS A 8 7.78 -10.23 -17.97
C LYS A 8 8.62 -9.33 -18.88
N LEU A 9 8.52 -9.51 -20.20
CA LEU A 9 9.21 -8.64 -21.17
C LEU A 9 8.66 -7.21 -21.11
N LEU A 10 7.35 -7.04 -21.01
CA LEU A 10 6.72 -5.74 -20.85
C LEU A 10 7.17 -5.05 -19.57
N VAL A 11 7.21 -5.76 -18.43
CA VAL A 11 7.72 -5.20 -17.16
C VAL A 11 9.13 -4.63 -17.35
N LYS A 12 10.04 -5.39 -17.96
CA LYS A 12 11.42 -4.93 -18.22
C LYS A 12 11.47 -3.72 -19.16
N ALA A 13 10.62 -3.69 -20.18
CA ALA A 13 10.52 -2.56 -21.11
C ALA A 13 10.04 -1.29 -20.39
N ILE A 14 9.01 -1.40 -19.56
CA ILE A 14 8.45 -0.29 -18.76
C ILE A 14 9.52 0.28 -17.83
N VAL A 15 10.25 -0.59 -17.11
CA VAL A 15 11.38 -0.16 -16.27
C VAL A 15 12.42 0.61 -17.10
N GLY A 16 12.78 0.11 -18.28
CA GLY A 16 13.70 0.80 -19.20
C GLY A 16 13.20 2.18 -19.63
N LEU A 17 11.91 2.34 -19.88
CA LEU A 17 11.29 3.64 -20.22
C LEU A 17 11.33 4.60 -19.04
N VAL A 18 11.05 4.11 -17.83
CA VAL A 18 11.13 4.90 -16.59
C VAL A 18 12.56 5.42 -16.38
N TYR A 19 13.58 4.58 -16.51
CA TYR A 19 14.99 4.98 -16.37
C TYR A 19 15.46 5.99 -17.42
N ARG A 20 14.84 5.97 -18.60
CA ARG A 20 15.14 6.93 -19.68
C ARG A 20 14.31 8.22 -19.57
N ASN A 21 13.55 8.40 -18.48
CA ASN A 21 12.61 9.50 -18.29
C ASN A 21 11.61 9.62 -19.46
N CYS A 22 11.18 8.49 -20.02
CA CYS A 22 10.16 8.45 -21.07
C CYS A 22 8.73 8.41 -20.50
N ILE A 23 8.57 8.19 -19.20
CA ILE A 23 7.29 8.23 -18.47
C ILE A 23 7.23 9.57 -17.75
N THR A 24 6.47 10.52 -18.29
CA THR A 24 6.48 11.92 -17.81
C THR A 24 5.09 12.47 -17.55
N THR A 25 4.08 11.93 -18.23
CA THR A 25 2.68 12.34 -18.09
C THR A 25 1.91 11.39 -17.17
N PRO A 26 0.83 11.83 -16.51
CA PRO A 26 -0.03 10.95 -15.72
C PRO A 26 -0.56 9.74 -16.51
N GLU A 27 -0.81 9.89 -17.81
CA GLU A 27 -1.28 8.83 -18.69
C GLU A 27 -0.21 7.74 -18.91
N ASP A 28 1.06 8.11 -18.92
CA ASP A 28 2.17 7.15 -19.03
C ASP A 28 2.23 6.21 -17.81
N PHE A 29 1.74 6.65 -16.64
CA PHE A 29 1.74 5.85 -15.42
C PHE A 29 0.78 4.66 -15.46
N THR A 30 -0.15 4.57 -16.43
CA THR A 30 -0.89 3.34 -16.69
C THR A 30 0.04 2.16 -17.02
N MET A 31 1.24 2.43 -17.54
CA MET A 31 2.27 1.40 -17.69
C MET A 31 2.78 0.90 -16.34
N VAL A 32 2.90 1.76 -15.33
CA VAL A 32 3.31 1.36 -13.98
C VAL A 32 2.17 0.63 -13.27
N GLU A 33 0.91 1.04 -13.49
CA GLU A 33 -0.28 0.30 -13.04
C GLU A 33 -0.30 -1.14 -13.54
N PHE A 34 0.16 -1.37 -14.78
CA PHE A 34 0.32 -2.73 -15.30
C PHE A 34 1.27 -3.56 -14.42
N ILE A 35 2.39 -2.99 -13.95
CA ILE A 35 3.31 -3.67 -13.04
C ILE A 35 2.62 -3.95 -11.71
N ILE A 36 1.96 -2.94 -11.13
CA ILE A 36 1.24 -3.06 -9.85
C ILE A 36 0.21 -4.18 -9.93
N LYS A 37 -0.68 -4.16 -10.93
CA LYS A 37 -1.70 -5.21 -11.14
C LYS A 37 -1.11 -6.62 -11.19
N HIS A 38 0.08 -6.76 -11.77
CA HIS A 38 0.72 -8.05 -11.94
C HIS A 38 1.53 -8.53 -10.72
N CYS A 39 1.71 -7.70 -9.70
CA CYS A 39 2.22 -8.14 -8.39
C CYS A 39 1.24 -9.07 -7.66
N GLY A 40 -0.08 -8.91 -7.89
CA GLY A 40 -1.14 -9.73 -7.30
C GLY A 40 -1.87 -10.62 -8.30
N TYR A 41 -1.23 -10.99 -9.41
CA TYR A 41 -1.88 -11.73 -10.49
C TYR A 41 -2.07 -13.22 -10.17
N GLU A 42 -3.30 -13.70 -10.08
CA GLU A 42 -3.56 -15.11 -9.71
C GLU A 42 -3.46 -16.11 -10.88
N GLY A 43 -3.32 -15.63 -12.13
CA GLY A 43 -3.26 -16.52 -13.29
C GLY A 43 -4.61 -17.15 -13.66
N PRO A 44 -4.70 -17.80 -14.83
CA PRO A 44 -5.79 -18.72 -15.11
C PRO A 44 -5.63 -19.98 -14.22
N PRO A 45 -6.71 -20.74 -13.95
CA PRO A 45 -6.67 -21.94 -13.09
C PRO A 45 -5.63 -22.99 -13.49
N ASN A 46 -5.27 -23.03 -14.78
CA ASN A 46 -4.34 -24.00 -15.36
C ASN A 46 -2.89 -23.49 -15.46
N ALA A 47 -2.59 -22.27 -14.99
CA ALA A 47 -1.24 -21.76 -15.02
C ALA A 47 -0.36 -22.42 -13.94
N GLN A 48 0.90 -22.66 -14.29
CA GLN A 48 1.86 -23.26 -13.37
C GLN A 48 2.21 -22.25 -12.28
N LYS A 49 2.02 -22.64 -11.01
CA LYS A 49 2.25 -21.75 -9.84
C LYS A 49 3.63 -21.10 -9.83
N TYR A 50 4.67 -21.83 -10.27
CA TYR A 50 6.02 -21.27 -10.32
C TYR A 50 6.16 -20.15 -11.36
N GLU A 51 5.48 -20.23 -12.52
CA GLU A 51 5.54 -19.18 -13.54
C GLU A 51 4.84 -17.89 -13.05
N ILE A 52 3.78 -18.06 -12.25
CA ILE A 52 3.06 -16.94 -11.61
C ILE A 52 3.95 -16.29 -10.55
N SER A 53 4.56 -17.09 -9.67
CA SER A 53 5.50 -16.61 -8.65
C SER A 53 6.67 -15.85 -9.28
N ASP A 54 7.26 -16.37 -10.35
CA ASP A 54 8.36 -15.71 -11.07
C ASP A 54 7.93 -14.37 -11.70
N LEU A 55 6.68 -14.27 -12.18
CA LEU A 55 6.12 -12.99 -12.62
C LEU A 55 5.94 -12.03 -11.44
N HIS A 56 5.43 -12.49 -10.29
CA HIS A 56 5.29 -11.67 -9.08
C HIS A 56 6.64 -11.11 -8.64
N ASP A 57 7.66 -11.96 -8.55
CA ASP A 57 9.01 -11.57 -8.16
C ASP A 57 9.60 -10.56 -9.14
N THR A 58 9.37 -10.75 -10.45
CA THR A 58 9.78 -9.79 -11.48
C THR A 58 9.11 -8.43 -11.30
N CYS A 59 7.78 -8.40 -11.04
CA CYS A 59 7.03 -7.17 -10.86
C CYS A 59 7.43 -6.46 -9.56
N LYS A 60 7.49 -7.20 -8.44
CA LYS A 60 7.92 -6.70 -7.13
C LYS A 60 9.33 -6.10 -7.18
N SER A 61 10.29 -6.83 -7.73
CA SER A 61 11.68 -6.35 -7.86
C SER A 61 11.76 -5.10 -8.73
N SER A 62 10.99 -5.05 -9.83
CA SER A 62 10.94 -3.89 -10.72
C SER A 62 10.36 -2.66 -10.05
N LEU A 63 9.28 -2.82 -9.27
CA LEU A 63 8.64 -1.72 -8.56
C LEU A 63 9.53 -1.17 -7.44
N ILE A 64 10.15 -2.04 -6.65
CA ILE A 64 11.12 -1.65 -5.61
C ILE A 64 12.30 -0.92 -6.23
N LEU A 65 12.82 -1.42 -7.36
CA LEU A 65 13.93 -0.79 -8.07
C LEU A 65 13.57 0.64 -8.50
N MET A 66 12.38 0.85 -9.08
CA MET A 66 11.91 2.19 -9.46
C MET A 66 11.79 3.12 -8.25
N CYS A 67 11.22 2.64 -7.13
CA CYS A 67 11.06 3.42 -5.90
C CYS A 67 12.40 3.89 -5.32
N ASN A 68 13.42 3.02 -5.36
CA ASN A 68 14.72 3.29 -4.75
C ASN A 68 15.65 4.14 -5.60
N THR A 69 15.55 4.06 -6.93
CA THR A 69 16.62 4.56 -7.81
C THR A 69 16.20 5.69 -8.75
N VAL A 70 14.90 5.87 -9.01
CA VAL A 70 14.43 6.86 -10.00
C VAL A 70 13.76 8.03 -9.28
N THR A 71 14.57 9.02 -8.92
CA THR A 71 14.14 10.22 -8.17
C THR A 71 13.15 11.09 -8.94
N SER A 72 13.27 11.15 -10.28
CA SER A 72 12.48 12.02 -11.16
C SER A 72 10.98 11.74 -11.17
N ILE A 73 10.57 10.51 -10.85
CA ILE A 73 9.16 10.09 -10.86
C ILE A 73 8.59 9.83 -9.46
N ARG A 74 9.34 10.19 -8.41
CA ARG A 74 9.07 9.72 -7.05
C ARG A 74 7.72 10.19 -6.51
N SER A 75 7.37 11.46 -6.71
CA SER A 75 6.11 12.03 -6.23
C SER A 75 4.91 11.41 -6.95
N GLN A 76 5.01 11.25 -8.26
CA GLN A 76 3.98 10.58 -9.07
C GLN A 76 3.84 9.10 -8.68
N LEU A 77 4.95 8.41 -8.43
CA LEU A 77 4.95 7.02 -7.99
C LEU A 77 4.33 6.86 -6.59
N ARG A 78 4.63 7.76 -5.65
CA ARG A 78 3.97 7.82 -4.33
C ARG A 78 2.47 7.95 -4.48
N ASN A 79 2.01 8.91 -5.28
CA ASN A 79 0.58 9.16 -5.50
C ASN A 79 -0.12 7.98 -6.19
N LEU A 80 0.53 7.36 -7.16
CA LEU A 80 0.01 6.18 -7.83
C LEU A 80 -0.16 5.02 -6.83
N LEU A 81 0.85 4.75 -6.01
CA LEU A 81 0.82 3.66 -5.04
C LEU A 81 -0.21 3.89 -3.93
N LEU A 82 -0.35 5.12 -3.43
CA LEU A 82 -1.40 5.48 -2.47
C LEU A 82 -2.80 5.28 -3.08
N THR A 83 -3.00 5.71 -4.33
CA THR A 83 -4.24 5.46 -5.06
C THR A 83 -4.48 3.96 -5.21
N ALA A 84 -3.45 3.19 -5.54
CA ALA A 84 -3.55 1.75 -5.72
C ALA A 84 -3.99 1.02 -4.44
N LEU A 85 -3.58 1.48 -3.25
CA LEU A 85 -4.08 0.92 -1.99
C LEU A 85 -5.60 1.06 -1.84
N THR A 86 -6.21 2.09 -2.43
CA THR A 86 -7.63 2.40 -2.29
C THR A 86 -8.55 1.74 -3.31
N VAL A 87 -8.00 1.09 -4.34
CA VAL A 87 -8.76 0.49 -5.45
C VAL A 87 -8.81 -1.04 -5.31
N ASP A 88 -10.01 -1.62 -5.44
CA ASP A 88 -10.22 -3.06 -5.25
C ASP A 88 -9.42 -3.94 -6.22
N GLU A 89 -9.21 -3.49 -7.46
CA GLU A 89 -8.43 -4.20 -8.48
C GLU A 89 -6.98 -4.50 -8.05
N PHE A 90 -6.40 -3.66 -7.18
CA PHE A 90 -5.02 -3.82 -6.72
C PHE A 90 -4.91 -4.49 -5.35
N THR A 91 -6.01 -5.01 -4.78
CA THR A 91 -6.02 -5.66 -3.46
C THR A 91 -4.98 -6.78 -3.35
N GLY A 92 -4.88 -7.64 -4.37
CA GLY A 92 -3.89 -8.73 -4.40
C GLY A 92 -2.43 -8.24 -4.40
N SER A 93 -2.20 -6.95 -4.67
CA SER A 93 -0.87 -6.34 -4.75
C SER A 93 -0.53 -5.50 -3.51
N MET A 94 -1.44 -5.39 -2.54
CA MET A 94 -1.31 -4.50 -1.38
C MET A 94 -0.02 -4.72 -0.57
N ALA A 95 0.41 -5.98 -0.40
CA ALA A 95 1.66 -6.29 0.32
C ALA A 95 2.88 -5.65 -0.38
N THR A 96 2.95 -5.76 -1.72
CA THR A 96 4.04 -5.17 -2.50
C THR A 96 3.92 -3.64 -2.57
N VAL A 97 2.71 -3.11 -2.74
CA VAL A 97 2.45 -1.67 -2.81
C VAL A 97 2.82 -0.98 -1.49
N SER A 98 2.40 -1.54 -0.35
CA SER A 98 2.73 -0.99 0.97
C SER A 98 4.23 -1.03 1.25
N HIS A 99 4.91 -2.13 0.91
CA HIS A 99 6.36 -2.22 1.00
C HIS A 99 7.08 -1.12 0.20
N CYS A 100 6.64 -0.88 -1.04
CA CYS A 100 7.19 0.16 -1.90
C CYS A 100 6.94 1.56 -1.32
N LEU A 101 5.74 1.81 -0.77
CA LEU A 101 5.41 3.07 -0.11
C LEU A 101 6.27 3.31 1.13
N THR A 102 6.45 2.31 2.01
CA THR A 102 7.37 2.40 3.15
C THR A 102 8.75 2.85 2.70
N SER A 103 9.30 2.20 1.66
CA SER A 103 10.61 2.53 1.11
C SER A 103 10.66 3.97 0.58
N LEU A 104 9.62 4.44 -0.11
CA LEU A 104 9.53 5.81 -0.59
C LEU A 104 9.47 6.83 0.55
N LEU A 105 8.71 6.55 1.62
CA LEU A 105 8.55 7.43 2.77
C LEU A 105 9.87 7.56 3.56
N GLN A 106 10.56 6.43 3.79
CA GLN A 106 11.84 6.42 4.51
C GLN A 106 12.95 7.15 3.72
N ASN A 107 13.00 6.97 2.40
CA ASN A 107 13.98 7.62 1.53
C ASN A 107 13.71 9.13 1.28
N ASN A 108 12.53 9.64 1.64
CA ASN A 108 12.19 11.06 1.51
C ASN A 108 12.70 11.92 2.68
N SER A 109 13.16 11.31 3.77
CA SER A 109 13.73 12.05 4.92
C SER A 109 15.02 12.82 4.57
N ASP A 110 15.71 12.44 3.49
CA ASP A 110 16.97 13.05 3.05
C ASP A 110 16.81 14.16 1.99
N VAL A 111 15.60 14.41 1.48
CA VAL A 111 15.35 15.45 0.45
C VAL A 111 14.80 16.72 1.10
N ILE A 112 15.72 17.48 1.71
CA ILE A 112 15.73 18.95 1.86
C ILE A 112 14.45 19.57 2.48
N ALA A 113 14.54 19.89 3.78
CA ALA A 113 13.64 20.75 4.54
C ALA A 113 13.63 22.24 4.11
N GLY A 114 13.70 22.54 2.80
CA GLY A 114 14.04 23.90 2.33
C GLY A 114 13.56 24.30 0.94
N GLU A 115 12.90 23.44 0.18
CA GLU A 115 12.26 23.88 -1.07
C GLU A 115 10.73 23.79 -0.90
N PRO A 116 9.97 24.85 -1.25
CA PRO A 116 8.52 24.77 -1.25
C PRO A 116 8.18 23.77 -2.34
N THR A 117 7.83 22.55 -1.93
CA THR A 117 7.47 21.44 -2.81
C THR A 117 6.46 21.99 -3.82
N GLU A 118 6.88 22.05 -5.09
CA GLU A 118 6.04 22.47 -6.20
C GLU A 118 4.67 21.84 -6.02
N LYS A 119 3.68 22.67 -5.69
CA LYS A 119 2.25 22.36 -5.55
C LYS A 119 2.03 20.89 -5.23
N GLU A 120 1.94 20.53 -3.94
CA GLU A 120 1.38 19.27 -3.44
C GLU A 120 0.51 18.66 -4.54
N LEU A 121 1.06 17.70 -5.30
CA LEU A 121 0.33 17.05 -6.37
C LEU A 121 -0.89 16.49 -5.66
N GLU A 122 -2.05 17.12 -5.87
CA GLU A 122 -3.26 16.90 -5.08
C GLU A 122 -3.37 15.41 -4.82
N LEU A 123 -3.20 15.02 -3.54
CA LEU A 123 -3.29 13.63 -3.15
C LEU A 123 -4.66 13.16 -3.64
N LYS A 124 -4.66 12.32 -4.68
CA LYS A 124 -5.90 11.85 -5.32
C LYS A 124 -6.77 11.05 -4.35
N CYS A 125 -6.21 10.59 -3.24
CA CYS A 125 -6.87 9.82 -2.20
C CYS A 125 -6.71 10.48 -0.83
N SER A 126 -7.78 10.44 -0.03
CA SER A 126 -7.75 10.87 1.36
C SER A 126 -6.85 9.96 2.21
N PRO A 127 -5.96 10.50 3.07
CA PRO A 127 -5.20 9.71 4.04
C PRO A 127 -6.07 8.84 4.94
N ASP A 128 -7.26 9.33 5.33
CA ASP A 128 -8.23 8.58 6.12
C ASP A 128 -8.73 7.33 5.37
N LEU A 129 -8.94 7.45 4.06
CA LEU A 129 -9.36 6.33 3.21
C LEU A 129 -8.25 5.28 3.10
N VAL A 130 -6.99 5.72 2.91
CA VAL A 130 -5.83 4.80 2.89
C VAL A 130 -5.74 4.04 4.21
N PHE A 131 -5.81 4.75 5.35
CA PHE A 131 -5.79 4.13 6.67
C PHE A 131 -6.89 3.09 6.84
N VAL A 132 -8.15 3.46 6.60
CA VAL A 132 -9.30 2.57 6.74
C VAL A 132 -9.14 1.35 5.84
N ARG A 133 -8.69 1.56 4.59
CA ARG A 133 -8.49 0.48 3.64
C ARG A 133 -7.41 -0.51 4.08
N CYS A 134 -6.28 -0.02 4.59
CA CYS A 134 -5.25 -0.88 5.19
C CYS A 134 -5.84 -1.67 6.38
N LEU A 135 -6.52 -0.99 7.32
CA LEU A 135 -7.09 -1.63 8.50
C LEU A 135 -8.07 -2.77 8.12
N THR A 136 -8.95 -2.55 7.15
CA THR A 136 -9.93 -3.56 6.70
C THR A 136 -9.33 -4.79 6.00
N HIS A 137 -8.04 -4.73 5.63
CA HIS A 137 -7.31 -5.84 5.00
C HIS A 137 -6.27 -6.49 5.91
N ILE A 138 -5.98 -5.87 7.06
CA ILE A 138 -5.17 -6.45 8.15
C ILE A 138 -6.02 -7.42 9.01
N VAL A 139 -7.36 -7.32 8.95
CA VAL A 139 -8.29 -8.11 9.79
C VAL A 139 -8.10 -9.63 9.70
N ASP A 140 -7.58 -10.14 8.59
CA ASP A 140 -7.35 -11.58 8.42
C ASP A 140 -5.96 -11.99 8.95
N PRO A 141 -5.86 -12.71 10.09
CA PRO A 141 -4.57 -13.06 10.67
C PRO A 141 -3.72 -14.03 9.82
N ASP A 142 -4.35 -14.76 8.90
CA ASP A 142 -3.65 -15.76 8.05
C ASP A 142 -2.78 -15.08 6.97
N GLU A 143 -2.98 -13.79 6.74
CA GLU A 143 -2.36 -13.02 5.66
C GLU A 143 -1.08 -12.31 6.15
N GLN A 144 -0.16 -13.09 6.71
CA GLN A 144 1.00 -12.61 7.47
C GLN A 144 1.87 -11.61 6.69
N ASP A 145 2.24 -11.91 5.45
CA ASP A 145 3.07 -11.02 4.63
C ASP A 145 2.35 -9.69 4.34
N ARG A 146 1.06 -9.75 4.01
CA ARG A 146 0.24 -8.55 3.79
C ARG A 146 0.13 -7.72 5.06
N ASN A 147 -0.19 -8.36 6.18
CA ASN A 147 -0.34 -7.70 7.47
C ASN A 147 0.94 -7.00 7.89
N LYS A 148 2.09 -7.68 7.77
CA LYS A 148 3.40 -7.12 8.09
C LYS A 148 3.71 -5.87 7.26
N ASN A 149 3.59 -5.96 5.94
CA ASN A 149 3.91 -4.83 5.06
C ASN A 149 2.94 -3.64 5.26
N LEU A 150 1.64 -3.90 5.47
CA LEU A 150 0.67 -2.84 5.75
C LEU A 150 0.91 -2.17 7.11
N LEU A 151 1.26 -2.93 8.14
CA LEU A 151 1.56 -2.38 9.47
C LEU A 151 2.80 -1.49 9.46
N VAL A 152 3.89 -1.94 8.83
CA VAL A 152 5.10 -1.12 8.68
C VAL A 152 4.80 0.15 7.87
N PHE A 153 3.99 0.04 6.81
CA PHE A 153 3.54 1.22 6.07
C PHE A 153 2.73 2.20 6.93
N LEU A 154 1.76 1.71 7.70
CA LEU A 154 0.92 2.56 8.57
C LEU A 154 1.73 3.26 9.66
N GLU A 155 2.82 2.65 10.14
CA GLU A 155 3.73 3.28 11.09
C GLU A 155 4.37 4.54 10.49
N GLU A 156 4.93 4.42 9.29
CA GLU A 156 5.54 5.54 8.56
C GLU A 156 4.50 6.58 8.10
N TYR A 157 3.31 6.13 7.71
CA TYR A 157 2.24 6.97 7.15
C TYR A 157 1.34 7.62 8.22
N SER A 158 1.51 7.27 9.48
CA SER A 158 0.70 7.75 10.61
C SER A 158 0.56 9.28 10.67
N GLY A 159 1.65 10.01 10.39
CA GLY A 159 1.66 11.47 10.36
C GLY A 159 0.84 12.07 9.23
N ASP A 160 0.77 11.41 8.07
CA ASP A 160 -0.06 11.82 6.94
C ASP A 160 -1.56 11.61 7.24
N VAL A 161 -1.91 10.60 8.06
CA VAL A 161 -3.29 10.38 8.53
C VAL A 161 -3.69 11.49 9.51
N HIS A 162 -2.90 11.68 10.57
CA HIS A 162 -3.09 12.78 11.51
C HIS A 162 -1.84 13.00 12.36
N ASN A 163 -1.43 14.26 12.57
CA ASN A 163 -0.21 14.61 13.29
C ASN A 163 -0.08 13.98 14.69
N ASN A 164 -1.20 13.81 15.41
CA ASN A 164 -1.21 13.22 16.76
C ASN A 164 -0.93 11.71 16.77
N LEU A 165 -1.05 11.01 15.64
CA LEU A 165 -0.89 9.56 15.56
C LEU A 165 0.56 9.11 15.48
N LYS A 166 1.45 10.00 15.01
CA LYS A 166 2.86 9.66 14.73
C LYS A 166 3.59 9.00 15.90
N ASN A 167 3.34 9.44 17.12
CA ASN A 167 4.03 8.92 18.31
C ASN A 167 3.23 7.80 19.01
N SER A 168 1.89 7.85 18.94
CA SER A 168 1.04 6.88 19.64
C SER A 168 0.95 5.55 18.92
N TRP A 169 1.00 5.56 17.58
CA TRP A 169 0.89 4.34 16.78
C TRP A 169 2.13 3.47 16.78
N THR A 170 3.32 4.03 17.00
CA THR A 170 4.56 3.22 17.08
C THR A 170 4.42 2.08 18.09
N VAL A 171 3.89 2.34 19.29
CA VAL A 171 3.78 1.30 20.32
C VAL A 171 2.79 0.21 19.92
N GLU A 172 1.61 0.59 19.45
CA GLU A 172 0.55 -0.35 19.08
C GLU A 172 0.88 -1.15 17.81
N ILE A 173 1.49 -0.51 16.81
CA ILE A 173 1.92 -1.19 15.58
C ILE A 173 3.07 -2.16 15.88
N GLN A 174 4.06 -1.76 16.67
CA GLN A 174 5.14 -2.67 17.09
C GLN A 174 4.61 -3.84 17.93
N ARG A 175 3.53 -3.65 18.69
CA ARG A 175 2.82 -4.75 19.36
C ARG A 175 2.24 -5.70 18.32
N LEU A 176 1.43 -5.23 17.37
CA LEU A 176 0.84 -6.05 16.31
C LEU A 176 1.91 -6.82 15.51
N LEU A 177 2.99 -6.16 15.10
CA LEU A 177 4.08 -6.76 14.35
C LEU A 177 4.73 -7.95 15.07
N LYS A 178 4.83 -7.91 16.41
CA LYS A 178 5.34 -9.04 17.21
C LYS A 178 4.41 -10.25 17.22
N PHE A 179 3.14 -10.07 16.87
CA PHE A 179 2.10 -11.10 16.91
C PHE A 179 1.68 -11.60 15.53
N VAL A 180 2.03 -10.91 14.44
CA VAL A 180 1.77 -11.36 13.05
C VAL A 180 2.25 -12.81 12.83
N ASP A 181 3.44 -13.14 13.32
CA ASP A 181 4.07 -14.45 13.09
C ASP A 181 3.72 -15.50 14.19
N LYS A 182 2.88 -15.15 15.18
CA LYS A 182 2.67 -15.99 16.38
C LYS A 182 1.45 -16.90 16.34
N SER A 183 0.72 -16.97 15.22
CA SER A 183 -0.50 -17.78 15.07
C SER A 183 -1.48 -17.59 16.23
N GLU A 184 -1.70 -16.32 16.62
CA GLU A 184 -2.68 -15.95 17.65
C GLU A 184 -4.11 -16.32 17.23
N SER A 185 -5.01 -16.44 18.20
CA SER A 185 -6.42 -16.62 17.88
C SER A 185 -6.96 -15.40 17.12
N LYS A 186 -7.95 -15.63 16.25
CA LYS A 186 -8.59 -14.57 15.48
C LYS A 186 -9.19 -13.49 16.38
N GLU A 187 -9.76 -13.89 17.51
CA GLU A 187 -10.34 -13.00 18.52
C GLU A 187 -9.27 -12.11 19.16
N GLN A 188 -8.10 -12.67 19.49
CA GLN A 188 -6.98 -11.90 20.04
C GLN A 188 -6.42 -10.91 19.03
N TRP A 189 -6.26 -11.34 17.77
CA TRP A 189 -5.84 -10.46 16.67
C TRP A 189 -6.81 -9.29 16.49
N HIS A 190 -8.12 -9.57 16.44
CA HIS A 190 -9.16 -8.55 16.31
C HIS A 190 -9.20 -7.61 17.51
N GLY A 191 -9.01 -8.12 18.73
CA GLY A 191 -8.88 -7.31 19.94
C GLY A 191 -7.74 -6.30 19.83
N MET A 192 -6.55 -6.73 19.40
CA MET A 192 -5.41 -5.83 19.22
C MET A 192 -5.65 -4.77 18.13
N LEU A 193 -6.31 -5.13 17.03
CA LEU A 193 -6.67 -4.17 15.98
C LEU A 193 -7.70 -3.13 16.48
N LEU A 194 -8.64 -3.54 17.32
CA LEU A 194 -9.58 -2.62 17.97
C LEU A 194 -8.86 -1.69 18.94
N ASP A 195 -7.89 -2.18 19.72
CA ASP A 195 -7.06 -1.33 20.60
C ASP A 195 -6.38 -0.21 19.78
N VAL A 196 -5.84 -0.52 18.60
CA VAL A 196 -5.23 0.48 17.71
C VAL A 196 -6.25 1.53 17.26
N LEU A 197 -7.44 1.11 16.87
CA LEU A 197 -8.50 2.02 16.43
C LEU A 197 -9.00 2.92 17.58
N VAL A 198 -9.21 2.35 18.77
CA VAL A 198 -9.61 3.09 19.97
C VAL A 198 -8.54 4.10 20.35
N SER A 199 -7.28 3.68 20.41
CA SER A 199 -6.13 4.57 20.65
C SER A 199 -6.07 5.69 19.60
N ALA A 200 -6.29 5.39 18.31
CA ALA A 200 -6.32 6.41 17.27
C ALA A 200 -7.43 7.46 17.51
N ILE A 201 -8.64 7.01 17.86
CA ILE A 201 -9.78 7.88 18.17
C ILE A 201 -9.49 8.80 19.36
N GLU A 202 -8.94 8.24 20.44
CA GLU A 202 -8.59 8.99 21.64
C GLU A 202 -7.50 10.05 21.37
N GLN A 203 -6.50 9.72 20.54
CA GLN A 203 -5.37 10.60 20.26
C GLN A 203 -5.71 11.72 19.27
N VAL A 204 -6.56 11.43 18.27
CA VAL A 204 -7.06 12.45 17.35
C VAL A 204 -8.06 13.37 18.04
N ASN A 205 -8.87 12.85 18.96
CA ASN A 205 -9.81 13.60 19.79
C ASN A 205 -10.68 14.60 18.98
N SER A 206 -11.27 14.12 17.88
CA SER A 206 -12.09 14.92 16.98
C SER A 206 -13.32 14.14 16.53
N ASN A 207 -14.51 14.57 16.97
CA ASN A 207 -15.77 13.94 16.56
C ASN A 207 -15.95 13.92 15.03
N LYS A 208 -15.50 14.98 14.34
CA LYS A 208 -15.54 15.03 12.88
C LYS A 208 -14.68 13.95 12.24
N TRP A 209 -13.47 13.72 12.78
CA TRP A 209 -12.61 12.65 12.27
C TRP A 209 -13.21 11.27 12.56
N VAL A 210 -13.79 11.07 13.75
CA VAL A 210 -14.52 9.84 14.09
C VAL A 210 -15.68 9.58 13.13
N GLU A 211 -16.47 10.59 12.78
CA GLU A 211 -17.55 10.49 11.79
C GLU A 211 -17.02 10.07 10.41
N ILE A 212 -15.90 10.64 9.96
CA ILE A 212 -15.25 10.29 8.69
C ILE A 212 -14.81 8.81 8.71
N ILE A 213 -14.05 8.40 9.73
CA ILE A 213 -13.55 7.03 9.85
C ILE A 213 -14.70 6.02 9.95
N ALA A 214 -15.74 6.32 10.74
CA ALA A 214 -16.92 5.48 10.86
C ALA A 214 -17.67 5.33 9.52
N THR A 215 -17.79 6.43 8.76
CA THR A 215 -18.41 6.42 7.42
C THR A 215 -17.60 5.55 6.46
N LEU A 216 -16.29 5.75 6.40
CA LEU A 216 -15.39 5.00 5.50
C LEU A 216 -15.36 3.51 5.84
N LEU A 217 -15.27 3.15 7.14
CA LEU A 217 -15.34 1.75 7.59
C LEU A 217 -16.67 1.11 7.19
N SER A 218 -17.79 1.82 7.40
CA SER A 218 -19.11 1.33 7.04
C SER A 218 -19.21 1.05 5.53
N GLN A 219 -18.68 1.95 4.69
CA GLN A 219 -18.64 1.77 3.24
C GLN A 219 -17.82 0.54 2.83
N GLN A 220 -16.63 0.33 3.41
CA GLN A 220 -15.79 -0.84 3.12
C GLN A 220 -16.41 -2.17 3.56
N VAL A 221 -17.14 -2.17 4.69
CA VAL A 221 -17.82 -3.38 5.17
C VAL A 221 -19.04 -3.70 4.29
N LEU A 222 -19.78 -2.67 3.85
CA LEU A 222 -20.95 -2.85 3.00
C LEU A 222 -20.58 -3.31 1.59
N SER A 223 -19.48 -2.79 1.00
CA SER A 223 -19.03 -3.23 -0.32
C SER A 223 -18.64 -4.71 -0.34
N LYS A 224 -17.99 -5.21 0.72
CA LYS A 224 -17.64 -6.64 0.84
C LYS A 224 -18.87 -7.58 0.93
N LYS A 225 -20.02 -7.09 1.41
CA LYS A 225 -21.26 -7.88 1.51
C LYS A 225 -22.04 -7.97 0.20
N GLN A 226 -21.66 -7.20 -0.83
CA GLN A 226 -22.36 -7.15 -2.12
C GLN A 226 -21.75 -8.09 -3.19
N SER A 227 -20.83 -8.98 -2.82
CA SER A 227 -20.36 -10.02 -3.74
C SER A 227 -21.48 -11.06 -3.98
N PRO A 228 -21.88 -11.31 -5.24
CA PRO A 228 -22.90 -12.30 -5.61
C PRO A 228 -22.45 -13.75 -5.35
#